data_AF-A0A392T7H2-F1
#
_entry.id   AF-A0A392T7H2-F1
#
_cell.length_a   1.000
_cell.length_b   1.000
_cell.length_c   1.000
_cell.angle_alpha   90.00
_cell.angle_beta   90.00
_cell.angle_gamma   90.00
#
_symmetry.space_group_name_H-M   'P 1'
#
loop_
_entity.id
_entity.type
_entity.pdbx_description
1 polymer ?
#
loop_
_entity_poly.entity_id
_entity_poly.type
_entity_poly.pdbx_seq_one_letter_code
_entity_poly.pdbx_strand_id
1 'polypeptide(L)' 'MCPRKEYFETLERIEGGVVRLGNNKACKVQGTGRIRLKMFDDRDFLLKNM' A
#
# COMPACT_ATOMS: atom_id res chain seq x y z
N MET A 1 6.27 6.29 12.49
CA MET A 1 7.13 7.29 11.82
C MET A 1 8.15 6.55 10.99
N CYS A 2 8.15 6.70 9.66
CA CYS A 2 9.13 6.06 8.78
C CYS A 2 10.30 7.04 8.58
N PRO A 3 11.53 6.71 9.01
CA PRO A 3 12.66 7.65 8.99
C PRO A 3 13.07 8.17 7.61
N ARG A 4 12.75 7.43 6.54
CA ARG A 4 13.12 7.76 5.15
C ARG A 4 11.89 7.81 4.25
N LYS A 5 10.92 8.66 4.59
CA LYS A 5 9.66 8.80 3.85
C LYS A 5 9.89 9.28 2.41
N GLU A 6 10.97 10.01 2.18
CA GLU A 6 11.44 10.49 0.89
C GLU A 6 11.76 9.39 -0.13
N TYR A 7 12.01 8.16 0.31
CA TYR A 7 12.22 7.04 -0.61
C TYR A 7 10.91 6.46 -1.15
N PHE A 8 9.78 6.75 -0.51
CA PHE A 8 8.48 6.21 -0.93
C PHE A 8 7.93 7.05 -2.07
N GLU A 9 7.99 6.53 -3.29
CA GLU A 9 7.54 7.23 -4.50
C GLU A 9 6.03 7.10 -4.69
N THR A 10 5.50 5.88 -4.64
CA THR A 10 4.06 5.63 -4.87
C THR A 10 3.59 4.40 -4.10
N LEU A 11 2.39 4.51 -3.51
CA LEU A 11 1.64 3.39 -2.97
C LEU A 11 0.55 3.00 -3.97
N GLU A 12 0.69 1.83 -4.58
CA GLU A 12 -0.36 1.21 -5.38
C GLU A 12 -1.35 0.51 -4.45
N ARG A 13 -2.57 1.05 -4.39
CA ARG A 13 -3.67 0.45 -3.62
C ARG A 13 -4.33 -0.65 -4.43
N ILE A 14 -4.50 -1.81 -3.81
CA ILE A 14 -5.20 -2.95 -4.41
C ILE A 14 -6.56 -3.07 -3.71
N GLU A 15 -7.65 -3.29 -4.44
CA GLU A 15 -8.95 -3.58 -3.81
C GLU A 15 -8.89 -4.95 -3.11
N GLY A 16 -9.22 -4.98 -1.82
CA GLY A 16 -9.15 -6.17 -0.97
C GLY A 16 -10.50 -6.85 -0.73
N GLY A 17 -11.57 -6.29 -1.28
CA GLY A 17 -12.94 -6.79 -1.13
C GLY A 17 -13.82 -5.94 -0.21
N VAL A 18 -14.89 -6.55 0.31
CA VAL A 18 -15.91 -5.88 1.10
C VAL A 18 -16.24 -6.72 2.33
N VAL A 19 -16.27 -6.08 3.50
CA VAL A 19 -16.77 -6.68 4.75
C VAL A 19 -18.09 -6.03 5.15
N ARG A 20 -18.94 -6.77 5.87
CA ARG A 20 -20.18 -6.22 6.44
C ARG A 20 -19.97 -5.85 7.90
N LEU A 21 -20.34 -4.63 8.25
CA LEU A 21 -20.26 -4.11 9.61
C LEU A 21 -21.42 -4.63 10.48
N GLY A 22 -21.39 -4.39 11.79
CA GLY A 22 -22.44 -4.84 12.72
C GLY A 22 -23.86 -4.34 12.39
N ASN A 23 -23.97 -3.26 11.62
CA ASN A 23 -25.23 -2.74 11.08
C ASN A 23 -25.50 -3.18 9.62
N ASN A 24 -24.84 -4.24 9.16
CA ASN A 24 -24.92 -4.82 7.82
C ASN A 24 -24.46 -3.88 6.68
N LYS A 25 -23.89 -2.71 6.99
CA LYS A 25 -23.34 -1.79 5.98
C LYS A 25 -22.10 -2.41 5.34
N ALA A 26 -22.01 -2.33 4.01
CA ALA A 26 -20.83 -2.73 3.25
C ALA A 26 -19.67 -1.73 3.48
N CYS A 27 -18.49 -2.26 3.80
CA CYS A 27 -17.25 -1.50 3.97
C CYS A 27 -16.20 -2.05 3.01
N LYS A 28 -15.70 -1.20 2.10
CA LYS A 28 -14.59 -1.56 1.21
C LYS A 28 -13.30 -1.68 2.02
N VAL A 29 -12.59 -2.79 1.82
CA VAL A 29 -11.28 -3.03 2.41
C VAL A 29 -10.22 -2.86 1.33
N GLN A 30 -9.12 -2.19 1.66
CA GLN A 30 -7.94 -2.18 0.80
C GLN A 30 -7.09 -3.41 1.08
N GLY A 31 -6.71 -4.11 0.02
CA GLY A 31 -5.78 -5.21 0.07
C GLY A 31 -4.36 -4.73 0.31
N THR A 32 -3.43 -5.68 0.39
CA THR A 32 -2.00 -5.34 0.55
C THR A 32 -1.49 -4.69 -0.73
N GLY A 33 -1.19 -3.40 -0.66
CA GLY A 33 -0.67 -2.62 -1.77
C GLY A 33 0.79 -2.92 -2.08
N ARG A 34 1.28 -2.36 -3.18
CA ARG A 34 2.71 -2.34 -3.52
C ARG A 34 3.27 -0.96 -3.30
N ILE A 35 4.54 -0.89 -2.92
CA ILE A 35 5.24 0.37 -2.71
C ILE A 35 6.43 0.41 -3.65
N ARG A 36 6.54 1.49 -4.40
CA ARG A 36 7.73 1.83 -5.18
C ARG A 36 8.68 2.65 -4.31
N LEU A 37 9.91 2.19 -4.18
CA LEU A 37 10.97 2.85 -3.44
C LEU A 37 12.03 3.35 -4.42
N LYS A 38 12.31 4.65 -4.39
CA LYS A 38 13.40 5.25 -5.17
C LYS A 38 14.52 5.66 -4.22
N MET A 39 15.69 5.05 -4.39
CA MET A 39 16.86 5.30 -3.56
C MET A 39 17.64 6.51 -4.07
N PHE A 40 18.54 7.04 -3.23
CA PHE A 40 19.36 8.21 -3.57
C PHE A 40 20.35 7.95 -4.72
N ASP A 41 20.62 6.69 -5.04
CA ASP A 41 21.51 6.24 -6.11
C ASP A 41 20.75 5.81 -7.38
N ASP A 42 19.54 6.34 -7.56
CA ASP A 42 18.63 6.07 -8.69
C ASP A 42 18.21 4.60 -8.86
N ARG A 43 18.44 3.75 -7.84
CA ARG A 43 17.88 2.40 -7.82
C ARG A 43 16.40 2.42 -7.44
N ASP A 44 15.62 1.67 -8.21
CA ASP A 44 14.19 1.46 -7.99
C ASP A 44 13.93 0.06 -7.41
N PHE A 45 13.13 -0.01 -6.35
CA PHE A 45 12.66 -1.25 -5.75
C PHE A 45 11.14 -1.29 -5.72
N LEU A 46 10.57 -2.44 -6.06
CA LEU A 46 9.14 -2.72 -5.88
C LEU A 46 8.96 -3.63 -4.67
N LEU A 47 8.47 -3.07 -3.57
CA LEU A 47 8.07 -3.85 -2.40
C LEU A 47 6.66 -4.40 -2.62
N LYS A 48 6.54 -5.72 -2.62
CA LYS A 48 5.27 -6.46 -2.72
C LYS A 48 5.24 -7.57 -1.68
N ASN A 49 4.04 -7.93 -1.24
CA ASN A 49 3.86 -9.14 -0.43
C ASN A 49 4.17 -10.39 -1.28
N MET A 50 4.77 -11.42 -0.68
CA MET A 50 5.11 -12.69 -1.36
C MET A 50 3.87 -13.52 -1.67
#